data_AF-A0A8R1TMJ5-F1
#
_entry.id   AF-A0A8R1TMJ5-F1
#
_cell.length_a   1.000
_cell.length_b   1.000
_cell.length_c   1.000
_cell.angle_alpha   90.00
_cell.angle_beta   90.00
_cell.angle_gamma   90.00
#
_symmetry.space_group_name_H-M   'P 1'
#
loop_
_entity.id
_entity.type
_entity.pdbx_description
1 polymer ?
#
loop_
_entity_poly.entity_id
_entity_poly.type
_entity_poly.pdbx_seq_one_letter_code
_entity_poly.pdbx_strand_id
1 'polypeptide(L)'
;MNSSQNSPNVDRMPYLKQLVLNGDDSTLTSQPEMEKNYDNLNNMLANGVPDTPLGQAVTNLHASWGQLISDLSARTGYLPPTLEHIKEVAECAVRQLKDSCHDLTREFARVGLEWRLTHPDEALAEDLADYDQAMSRQESLLERAASIVEQRLSELATEKSSQEIE
;
A
#
# COMPACT_ATOMS: atom_id res chain seq x y z
N MET A 1 -54.31 20.97 5.59
CA MET A 1 -53.13 21.83 5.80
C MET A 1 -52.06 20.94 6.42
N ASN A 2 -51.26 20.24 5.59
CA ASN A 2 -49.82 20.48 5.34
C ASN A 2 -49.05 20.91 6.61
N SER A 3 -47.98 20.24 7.07
CA SER A 3 -46.92 19.57 6.32
C SER A 3 -46.19 18.52 7.16
N SER A 4 -45.88 17.38 6.53
CA SER A 4 -44.89 16.40 6.97
C SER A 4 -43.47 16.97 6.88
N GLN A 5 -42.71 16.89 7.97
CA GLN A 5 -41.24 16.94 7.93
C GLN A 5 -40.71 15.52 8.15
N ASN A 6 -40.42 14.83 7.05
CA ASN A 6 -39.61 13.60 7.06
C ASN A 6 -38.25 13.96 6.47
N SER A 7 -37.26 14.17 7.32
CA SER A 7 -35.85 14.26 6.94
C SER A 7 -35.22 12.88 7.17
N PRO A 8 -34.83 12.13 6.13
CA PRO A 8 -34.10 10.88 6.33
C PRO A 8 -32.65 11.21 6.71
N ASN A 9 -32.32 10.81 7.92
CA ASN A 9 -31.04 10.77 8.60
C ASN A 9 -29.84 10.46 7.66
N VAL A 10 -28.96 11.46 7.49
CA VAL A 10 -27.74 11.43 6.65
C VAL A 10 -26.55 10.77 7.38
N ASP A 11 -26.71 10.31 8.63
CA ASP A 11 -25.63 9.74 9.46
C ASP A 11 -25.34 8.24 9.24
N ARG A 12 -25.91 7.58 8.21
CA ARG A 12 -25.60 6.16 7.89
C ARG A 12 -24.37 5.94 7.00
N MET A 13 -23.82 6.99 6.39
CA MET A 13 -22.66 6.92 5.51
C MET A 13 -21.30 6.55 6.16
N PRO A 14 -21.01 6.82 7.46
CA PRO A 14 -19.68 6.56 8.02
C PRO A 14 -19.38 5.07 8.25
N TYR A 15 -20.40 4.24 8.54
CA TYR A 15 -20.22 2.81 8.81
C TYR A 15 -19.77 2.00 7.58
N LEU A 16 -20.23 2.39 6.39
CA LEU A 16 -19.82 1.77 5.13
C LEU A 16 -18.35 2.09 4.79
N LYS A 17 -17.87 3.31 5.08
CA LYS A 17 -16.45 3.67 4.90
C LYS A 17 -15.54 2.93 5.86
N GLN A 18 -15.97 2.72 7.10
CA GLN A 18 -15.19 2.00 8.11
C GLN A 18 -15.06 0.50 7.77
N LEU A 19 -16.03 -0.06 7.04
CA LEU A 19 -15.98 -1.43 6.54
C LEU A 19 -14.93 -1.64 5.44
N VAL A 20 -14.78 -0.65 4.55
CA VAL A 20 -13.84 -0.67 3.41
C VAL A 20 -12.40 -0.48 3.85
N LEU A 21 -12.17 0.21 4.98
CA LEU A 21 -10.83 0.51 5.48
C LEU A 21 -10.28 -0.53 6.48
N ASN A 22 -11.13 -1.40 7.03
CA ASN A 22 -10.74 -2.39 8.04
C ASN A 22 -10.57 -3.82 7.49
N GLY A 23 -10.56 -3.99 6.17
CA GLY A 23 -10.24 -5.26 5.50
C GLY A 23 -8.74 -5.47 5.37
N ASP A 24 -8.02 -5.37 6.48
CA ASP A 24 -6.65 -5.88 6.63
C ASP A 24 -6.75 -7.40 6.69
N ASP A 25 -6.75 -8.08 5.54
CA ASP A 25 -6.48 -9.51 5.48
C ASP A 25 -5.28 -9.75 4.56
N SER A 26 -4.14 -9.77 5.23
CA SER A 26 -2.86 -10.25 4.73
C SER A 26 -2.98 -11.73 4.37
N THR A 27 -3.54 -12.04 3.20
CA THR A 27 -3.49 -13.39 2.63
C THR A 27 -2.16 -13.59 1.92
N LEU A 28 -1.12 -13.80 2.73
CA LEU A 28 0.16 -14.34 2.30
C LEU A 28 -0.07 -15.77 1.77
N THR A 29 -0.23 -15.91 0.45
CA THR A 29 -0.35 -17.21 -0.21
C THR A 29 0.88 -17.44 -1.10
N SER A 30 1.48 -18.63 -0.98
CA SER A 30 2.60 -19.20 -1.78
C SER A 30 4.04 -18.98 -1.27
N GLN A 31 4.43 -19.64 -0.17
CA GLN A 31 5.75 -19.50 0.46
C GLN A 31 6.93 -20.45 0.07
N PRO A 32 6.87 -21.43 -0.86
CA PRO A 32 8.03 -22.28 -1.12
C PRO A 32 9.04 -21.76 -2.17
N GLU A 33 8.68 -20.80 -3.03
CA GLU A 33 9.59 -20.24 -4.06
C GLU A 33 10.31 -18.96 -3.62
N MET A 34 9.74 -18.23 -2.65
CA MET A 34 10.30 -16.98 -2.16
C MET A 34 11.66 -17.16 -1.48
N GLU A 35 11.86 -18.21 -0.69
CA GLU A 35 13.11 -18.43 0.06
C GLU A 35 14.34 -18.57 -0.85
N LYS A 36 14.21 -19.28 -1.98
CA LYS A 36 15.31 -19.40 -2.96
C LYS A 36 15.67 -18.07 -3.61
N ASN A 37 14.69 -17.19 -3.81
CA ASN A 37 14.91 -15.87 -4.40
C ASN A 37 15.61 -14.92 -3.43
N TYR A 38 15.36 -15.02 -2.12
CA TYR A 38 16.07 -14.22 -1.11
C TYR A 38 17.56 -14.55 -1.06
N ASP A 39 17.92 -15.83 -1.07
CA ASP A 39 19.33 -16.24 -1.11
C ASP A 39 20.02 -15.75 -2.38
N ASN A 40 19.34 -15.81 -3.52
CA ASN A 40 19.87 -15.33 -4.79
C ASN A 40 20.06 -13.81 -4.79
N LEU A 41 19.10 -13.06 -4.24
CA LEU A 41 19.18 -11.61 -4.12
C LEU A 41 20.27 -11.18 -3.15
N ASN A 42 20.39 -11.85 -1.99
CA ASN A 42 21.48 -11.62 -1.05
C ASN A 42 22.85 -11.93 -1.68
N ASN A 43 22.97 -13.00 -2.45
CA ASN A 43 24.20 -13.33 -3.18
C ASN A 43 24.50 -12.28 -4.27
N MET A 44 23.49 -11.78 -5.00
CA MET A 44 23.67 -10.70 -5.98
C MET A 44 24.13 -9.41 -5.29
N LEU A 45 23.51 -9.02 -4.18
CA LEU A 45 23.92 -7.84 -3.42
C LEU A 45 25.33 -8.01 -2.82
N ALA A 46 25.68 -9.23 -2.36
CA ALA A 46 27.00 -9.54 -1.84
C ALA A 46 28.10 -9.50 -2.91
N ASN A 47 27.78 -9.90 -4.15
CA ASN A 47 28.70 -9.85 -5.29
C ASN A 47 28.80 -8.45 -5.92
N GLY A 48 28.10 -7.47 -5.37
CA GLY A 48 27.99 -6.12 -5.92
C GLY A 48 26.80 -5.96 -6.84
N VAL A 49 26.20 -4.77 -6.80
CA VAL A 49 25.05 -4.44 -7.63
C VAL A 49 25.47 -4.41 -9.11
N PRO A 50 24.76 -5.10 -10.03
CA PRO A 50 25.10 -5.10 -11.45
C PRO A 50 25.15 -3.69 -12.05
N ASP A 51 26.07 -3.48 -13.00
CA ASP A 51 26.17 -2.22 -13.77
C ASP A 51 25.04 -2.13 -14.81
N THR A 52 23.83 -1.94 -14.28
CA THR A 52 22.57 -1.79 -15.02
C THR A 52 21.88 -0.52 -14.55
N PRO A 53 20.95 0.07 -15.33
CA PRO A 53 20.20 1.24 -14.87
C PRO A 53 19.48 1.03 -13.53
N LEU A 54 18.85 -0.14 -13.33
CA LEU A 54 18.26 -0.53 -12.05
C LEU A 54 19.31 -0.63 -10.94
N GLY A 55 20.45 -1.24 -11.24
CA GLY A 55 21.55 -1.35 -10.28
C GLY A 55 22.17 -0.02 -9.88
N GLN A 56 22.27 0.93 -10.81
CA GLN A 56 22.69 2.30 -10.51
C GLN A 56 21.64 3.02 -9.65
N ALA A 57 20.35 2.81 -9.89
CA ALA A 57 19.29 3.38 -9.06
C ALA A 57 19.33 2.84 -7.61
N VAL A 58 19.59 1.53 -7.44
CA VAL A 58 19.81 0.91 -6.12
C VAL A 58 21.04 1.50 -5.44
N THR A 59 22.15 1.64 -6.17
CA THR A 59 23.39 2.24 -5.66
C THR A 59 23.17 3.70 -5.24
N ASN A 60 22.44 4.48 -6.03
CA ASN A 60 22.11 5.87 -5.73
C ASN A 60 21.22 5.99 -4.49
N LEU A 61 20.23 5.11 -4.32
CA LEU A 61 19.41 5.06 -3.11
C LEU A 61 20.24 4.71 -1.88
N HIS A 62 21.13 3.72 -1.99
CA HIS A 62 22.02 3.36 -0.90
C HIS A 62 22.96 4.51 -0.53
N ALA A 63 23.49 5.23 -1.52
CA ALA A 63 24.34 6.40 -1.30
C ALA A 63 23.58 7.57 -0.65
N SER A 64 22.37 7.89 -1.10
CA SER A 64 21.55 8.96 -0.51
C SER A 64 21.11 8.63 0.92
N TRP A 65 20.80 7.36 1.20
CA TRP A 65 20.51 6.87 2.54
C TRP A 65 21.73 6.96 3.47
N GLY A 66 22.90 6.52 2.99
CA GLY A 66 24.16 6.64 3.73
C GLY A 66 24.54 8.10 4.02
N GLN A 67 24.30 9.00 3.07
CA GLN A 67 24.50 10.43 3.25
C GLN A 67 23.55 11.00 4.31
N LEU A 68 22.27 10.65 4.28
CA LEU A 68 21.30 11.08 5.29
C LEU A 68 21.72 10.63 6.70
N ILE A 69 22.13 9.37 6.88
CA ILE A 69 22.62 8.88 8.16
C ILE A 69 23.86 9.66 8.61
N SER A 70 24.78 9.95 7.69
CA SER A 70 25.99 10.71 7.97
C SER A 70 25.67 12.14 8.42
N ASP A 71 24.73 12.81 7.75
CA ASP A 71 24.28 14.15 8.09
C ASP A 71 23.58 14.19 9.46
N LEU A 72 22.73 13.19 9.75
CA LEU A 72 22.07 13.05 11.05
C LEU A 72 23.03 12.72 12.19
N SER A 73 24.14 12.03 11.88
CA SER A 73 25.15 11.63 12.86
C SER A 73 26.29 12.63 12.99
N ALA A 74 26.28 13.71 12.21
CA ALA A 74 27.34 14.69 12.17
C ALA A 74 27.50 15.37 13.54
N ARG A 75 28.74 15.41 14.03
CA ARG A 75 29.07 16.16 15.25
C ARG A 75 29.39 17.59 14.86
N THR A 76 28.86 18.55 15.62
CA THR A 76 29.22 19.96 15.46
C THR A 76 30.72 20.12 15.68
N GLY A 77 31.41 20.74 14.72
CA GLY A 77 32.83 21.10 14.89
C GLY A 77 33.00 22.23 15.91
N TYR A 78 34.10 22.97 15.80
CA TYR A 78 34.39 24.10 16.69
C TYR A 78 33.38 25.25 16.56
N LEU A 79 32.71 25.39 15.42
CA LEU A 79 31.64 26.34 15.19
C LEU A 79 30.32 25.58 15.07
N PRO A 80 29.33 25.82 15.96
CA PRO A 80 28.02 25.20 15.82
C PRO A 80 27.34 25.70 14.54
N PRO A 81 26.68 24.81 13.77
CA PRO A 81 25.94 25.22 12.58
C PRO A 81 24.77 26.13 12.97
N THR A 82 24.43 27.06 12.09
CA THR A 82 23.23 27.88 12.26
C THR A 82 21.98 27.03 12.05
N LEU A 83 20.85 27.45 12.61
CA LEU A 83 19.56 26.77 12.40
C LEU A 83 19.22 26.66 10.91
N GLU A 84 19.50 27.70 10.13
CA GLU A 84 19.25 27.69 8.68
C GLU A 84 20.13 26.68 7.94
N HIS A 85 21.39 26.51 8.36
CA HIS A 85 22.25 25.47 7.77
C HIS A 85 21.72 24.07 8.06
N ILE A 86 21.31 23.79 9.30
CA ILE A 86 20.72 22.50 9.67
C ILE A 86 19.47 22.22 8.83
N LYS A 87 18.60 23.23 8.68
CA LYS A 87 17.38 23.13 7.87
C LYS A 87 17.70 22.87 6.39
N GLU A 88 18.66 23.60 5.82
CA GLU A 88 19.09 23.42 4.43
C GLU A 88 19.64 22.01 4.19
N VAL A 89 20.52 21.52 5.08
CA VAL A 89 21.06 20.16 5.00
C VAL A 89 19.95 19.12 5.09
N ALA A 90 19.02 19.28 6.03
CA ALA A 90 17.88 18.37 6.16
C ALA A 90 16.98 18.37 4.91
N GLU A 91 16.65 19.54 4.38
CA GLU A 91 15.84 19.66 3.15
C GLU A 91 16.55 19.05 1.94
N CYS A 92 17.87 19.27 1.80
CA CYS A 92 18.68 18.70 0.74
C CYS A 92 18.78 17.18 0.84
N ALA A 93 19.09 16.64 2.02
CA ALA A 93 19.22 15.20 2.23
C ALA A 93 17.90 14.46 2.00
N VAL A 94 16.78 15.00 2.52
CA VAL A 94 15.44 14.42 2.29
C VAL A 94 15.05 14.49 0.82
N ARG A 95 15.36 15.59 0.12
CA ARG A 95 15.09 15.72 -1.32
C ARG A 95 15.90 14.71 -2.14
N GLN A 96 17.20 14.56 -1.87
CA GLN A 96 18.05 13.58 -2.54
C GLN A 96 17.57 12.15 -2.31
N LEU A 97 17.20 11.80 -1.06
CA LEU A 97 16.63 10.50 -0.75
C LEU A 97 15.33 10.27 -1.54
N LYS A 98 14.42 11.25 -1.51
CA LYS A 98 13.16 11.18 -2.25
C LYS A 98 13.39 10.98 -3.75
N ASP A 99 14.27 11.76 -4.36
CA ASP A 99 14.56 11.68 -5.80
C ASP A 99 15.13 10.29 -6.15
N SER A 100 16.06 9.78 -5.34
CA SER A 100 16.60 8.42 -5.52
C SER A 100 15.55 7.32 -5.38
N CYS A 101 14.57 7.47 -4.49
CA CYS A 101 13.42 6.55 -4.41
C CYS A 101 12.57 6.59 -5.69
N HIS A 102 12.29 7.78 -6.23
CA HIS A 102 11.49 7.90 -7.46
C HIS A 102 12.22 7.29 -8.66
N ASP A 103 13.53 7.47 -8.76
CA ASP A 103 14.34 6.86 -9.81
C ASP A 103 14.34 5.34 -9.69
N LEU A 104 14.48 4.79 -8.48
CA LEU A 104 14.39 3.35 -8.25
C LEU A 104 13.00 2.79 -8.60
N THR A 105 11.91 3.45 -8.19
CA THR A 105 10.55 3.06 -8.56
C THR A 105 10.36 3.06 -10.07
N ARG A 106 10.92 4.05 -10.78
CA ARG A 106 10.86 4.13 -12.24
C ARG A 106 11.58 2.96 -12.90
N GLU A 107 12.76 2.59 -12.43
CA GLU A 107 13.51 1.45 -12.96
C GLU A 107 12.84 0.11 -12.65
N PHE A 108 12.25 -0.06 -11.47
CA PHE A 108 11.43 -1.24 -11.19
C PHE A 108 10.23 -1.36 -12.12
N ALA A 109 9.51 -0.26 -12.38
CA ALA A 109 8.40 -0.27 -13.34
C ALA A 109 8.87 -0.61 -14.76
N ARG A 110 10.02 -0.07 -15.18
CA ARG A 110 10.61 -0.35 -16.50
C ARG A 110 11.02 -1.82 -16.65
N VAL A 111 11.78 -2.35 -15.69
CA VAL A 111 12.24 -3.75 -15.70
C VAL A 111 11.05 -4.70 -15.56
N GLY A 112 10.06 -4.38 -14.74
CA GLY A 112 8.84 -5.17 -14.61
C GLY A 112 8.07 -5.24 -15.93
N LEU A 113 7.93 -4.13 -16.65
CA LEU A 113 7.29 -4.13 -17.97
C LEU A 113 8.10 -4.95 -18.99
N GLU A 114 9.42 -4.79 -19.02
CA GLU A 114 10.31 -5.57 -19.89
C GLU A 114 10.20 -7.07 -19.61
N TRP A 115 10.13 -7.46 -18.34
CA TRP A 115 9.92 -8.85 -17.93
C TRP A 115 8.57 -9.38 -18.45
N ARG A 116 7.47 -8.64 -18.27
CA ARG A 116 6.14 -9.06 -18.74
C ARG A 116 6.05 -9.18 -20.27
N LEU A 117 6.76 -8.33 -21.01
CA LEU A 117 6.83 -8.41 -22.47
C LEU A 117 7.63 -9.63 -22.96
N THR A 118 8.60 -10.08 -22.17
CA THR A 118 9.46 -11.23 -22.49
C THR A 118 8.94 -12.56 -21.95
N HIS A 119 8.03 -12.51 -20.96
CA HIS A 119 7.40 -13.65 -20.27
C HIS A 119 5.88 -13.49 -20.25
N PRO A 120 5.22 -13.48 -21.42
CA PRO A 120 3.79 -13.15 -21.51
C PRO A 120 2.89 -14.20 -20.87
N ASP A 121 3.27 -15.48 -20.91
CA ASP A 121 2.48 -16.58 -20.34
C ASP A 121 2.53 -16.54 -18.81
N GLU A 122 3.71 -16.30 -18.24
CA GLU A 122 3.90 -16.11 -16.80
C GLU A 122 3.20 -14.86 -16.29
N ALA A 123 3.30 -13.74 -17.01
CA ALA A 123 2.60 -12.50 -16.68
C ALA A 123 1.08 -12.67 -16.72
N LEU A 124 0.55 -13.42 -17.70
CA LEU A 124 -0.87 -13.73 -17.78
C LEU A 124 -1.32 -14.62 -16.61
N ALA A 125 -0.51 -15.60 -16.21
CA ALA A 125 -0.80 -16.45 -15.06
C ALA A 125 -0.84 -15.65 -13.75
N GLU A 126 0.09 -14.70 -13.54
CA GLU A 126 0.08 -13.76 -12.42
C GLU A 126 -1.19 -12.90 -12.42
N ASP A 127 -1.54 -12.30 -13.56
CA ASP A 127 -2.75 -11.48 -13.69
C ASP A 127 -4.03 -12.27 -13.35
N LEU A 128 -4.14 -13.52 -13.83
CA LEU A 128 -5.28 -14.38 -13.54
C LEU A 128 -5.39 -14.69 -12.03
N ALA A 129 -4.26 -14.96 -11.37
CA ALA A 129 -4.25 -15.18 -9.93
C ALA A 129 -4.68 -13.93 -9.14
N ASP A 130 -4.22 -12.75 -9.56
CA ASP A 130 -4.63 -11.47 -8.98
C ASP A 130 -6.14 -11.22 -9.16
N TYR A 131 -6.69 -11.55 -10.34
CA TYR A 131 -8.13 -11.45 -10.58
C TYR A 131 -8.93 -12.42 -9.71
N ASP A 132 -8.47 -13.66 -9.54
CA ASP A 132 -9.12 -14.65 -8.67
C ASP A 132 -9.15 -14.19 -7.20
N GLN A 133 -8.04 -13.61 -6.70
CA GLN A 133 -7.99 -13.03 -5.37
C GLN A 133 -8.92 -11.81 -5.24
N ALA A 134 -8.95 -10.94 -6.25
CA ALA A 134 -9.82 -9.77 -6.27
C ALA A 134 -11.31 -10.17 -6.29
N MET A 135 -11.68 -11.22 -7.04
CA MET A 135 -13.03 -11.78 -7.06
C MET A 135 -13.40 -12.35 -5.69
N SER A 136 -12.53 -13.16 -5.10
CA SER A 136 -12.75 -13.73 -3.75
C SER A 136 -13.00 -12.64 -2.70
N ARG A 137 -12.20 -11.55 -2.75
CA ARG A 137 -12.41 -10.38 -1.89
C ARG A 137 -13.77 -9.73 -2.13
N GLN A 138 -14.16 -9.56 -3.40
CA GLN A 138 -15.46 -8.97 -3.74
C GLN A 138 -16.63 -9.85 -3.28
N GLU A 139 -16.52 -11.16 -3.42
CA GLU A 139 -17.52 -12.12 -2.90
C GLU A 139 -17.68 -11.98 -1.38
N SER A 140 -16.57 -11.91 -0.63
CA SER A 140 -16.60 -11.68 0.82
C SER A 140 -17.27 -10.35 1.20
N LEU A 141 -16.95 -9.27 0.47
CA LEU A 141 -17.58 -7.96 0.68
C LEU A 141 -19.09 -7.99 0.39
N LEU A 142 -19.51 -8.71 -0.66
CA LEU A 142 -20.91 -8.87 -1.02
C LEU A 142 -21.68 -9.73 0.00
N GLU A 143 -21.09 -10.82 0.47
CA GLU A 143 -21.67 -11.66 1.54
C GLU A 143 -21.88 -10.84 2.81
N ARG A 144 -20.87 -10.05 3.21
CA ARG A 144 -20.98 -9.16 4.36
C ARG A 144 -22.07 -8.10 4.17
N ALA A 145 -22.16 -7.50 2.98
CA ALA A 145 -23.21 -6.54 2.67
C ALA A 145 -24.61 -7.18 2.69
N ALA A 146 -24.75 -8.40 2.16
CA ALA A 146 -26.00 -9.16 2.18
C ALA A 146 -26.44 -9.47 3.62
N SER A 147 -25.52 -9.94 4.46
CA SER A 147 -25.79 -10.21 5.88
C SER A 147 -26.27 -8.95 6.62
N ILE A 148 -25.67 -7.79 6.36
CA ILE A 148 -26.13 -6.51 6.94
C ILE A 148 -27.56 -6.17 6.47
N VAL A 149 -27.88 -6.37 5.20
CA VAL A 149 -29.22 -6.10 4.66
C VAL A 149 -30.24 -7.05 5.28
N GLU A 150 -29.95 -8.34 5.38
CA GLU A 150 -30.81 -9.33 6.03
C GLU A 150 -31.05 -9.00 7.50
N GLN A 151 -30.00 -8.61 8.22
CA GLN A 151 -30.11 -8.14 9.61
C GLN A 151 -31.05 -6.93 9.69
N ARG A 152 -30.90 -5.92 8.82
CA ARG A 152 -31.79 -4.75 8.82
C ARG A 152 -33.23 -5.08 8.46
N LEU A 153 -33.45 -6.01 7.53
CA LEU A 153 -34.79 -6.45 7.16
C LEU A 153 -35.47 -7.22 8.31
N SER A 154 -34.73 -8.06 9.03
CA SER A 154 -35.25 -8.78 10.21
C SER A 154 -35.55 -7.84 11.38
N GLU A 155 -34.70 -6.84 11.66
CA GLU A 155 -34.95 -5.78 12.64
C GLU A 155 -36.24 -5.00 12.32
N LEU A 156 -36.45 -4.61 11.05
CA LEU A 156 -37.68 -3.92 10.63
C LEU A 156 -38.94 -4.79 10.74
N ALA A 157 -38.82 -6.09 10.48
CA ALA A 157 -39.95 -7.02 10.60
C ALA A 157 -40.37 -7.23 12.08
N THR A 158 -39.42 -7.29 13.01
CA THR A 158 -39.69 -7.41 14.45
C THR A 158 -40.26 -6.11 15.04
N GLU A 159 -39.77 -4.95 14.60
CA GLU A 159 -40.32 -3.64 14.96
C GLU A 159 -41.79 -3.50 14.51
N LYS A 160 -42.11 -3.90 13.29
CA LYS A 160 -43.49 -3.86 12.77
C LYS A 160 -44.43 -4.80 13.52
N SER A 161 -44.00 -6.01 13.83
CA SER A 161 -44.79 -6.98 14.61
C SER A 161 -45.08 -6.47 16.03
N SER A 162 -44.14 -5.73 16.62
CA SER A 162 -44.32 -5.14 17.96
C SER A 162 -45.31 -3.97 17.96
N GLN A 163 -45.40 -3.21 16.86
CA GLN A 163 -46.38 -2.12 16.71
C GLN A 163 -47.81 -2.60 16.42
N GLU A 164 -47.99 -3.82 15.90
CA GLU A 164 -49.33 -4.37 15.64
C GLU A 164 -49.97 -5.02 16.89
N ILE A 165 -49.23 -5.12 18.01
CA ILE A 165 -49.70 -5.74 19.27
C ILE A 165 -50.10 -4.70 20.35
N GLU A 166 -49.82 -3.41 20.14
CA GLU A 166 -50.34 -2.30 20.95
C GLU A 166 -51.62 -1.67 20.35
#